data_AF-A0A1Q9LQ45-F1
#
_entry.id   AF-A0A1Q9LQ45-F1
#
_cell.length_a   1.000
_cell.length_b   1.000
_cell.length_c   1.000
_cell.angle_alpha   90.00
_cell.angle_beta   90.00
_cell.angle_gamma   90.00
#
_symmetry.space_group_name_H-M   'P 1'
#
loop_
_entity.id
_entity.type
_entity.pdbx_description
1 polymer ?
#
loop_
_entity_poly.entity_id
_entity_poly.type
_entity_poly.pdbx_seq_one_letter_code
_entity_poly.pdbx_strand_id
1 'polypeptide(L)'
;MAPAVGSTPVPRLDHVMVLLDAETHRAVEETAFLAERFGRIKVKKADSSVAGQYSTLGVAGNSTLVELFGAALPSEAPLSGGLVFSFEEPGSSPAARALLDAQESVGYHHDLVRRVVDGHDEPQPWYHLISVDLGQANPLLLFLNEVTPEYYASLGAQAGPGGALRRDSYLDAVLGRPAAPGSLLRDIAAVTLLVGPERAAKLTAALAPFGWVPRGTDLVGPGLTIGLRVGDWPRERVAEVLLDLDPTAWTDDIPAELDFGPRSRLVFEDPTTARWLFS
;
A
#
# COMPACT_ATOMS: atom_id res chain seq x y z
N MET A 1 -21.46 1.89 -19.71
CA MET A 1 -22.01 0.53 -19.57
C MET A 1 -21.77 0.13 -18.13
N ALA A 2 -22.82 -0.09 -17.33
CA ALA A 2 -22.66 -0.43 -15.90
C ALA A 2 -21.95 -1.79 -15.76
N PRO A 3 -21.10 -1.99 -14.73
CA PRO A 3 -20.46 -3.28 -14.49
C PRO A 3 -21.52 -4.37 -14.31
N ALA A 4 -21.18 -5.60 -14.69
CA ALA A 4 -22.04 -6.74 -14.49
C ALA A 4 -22.38 -6.89 -13.00
N VAL A 5 -23.67 -6.82 -12.68
CA VAL A 5 -24.22 -7.17 -11.38
C VAL A 5 -23.78 -8.61 -11.07
N GLY A 6 -22.83 -8.82 -10.16
CA GLY A 6 -22.54 -10.16 -9.62
C GLY A 6 -21.07 -10.58 -9.43
N SER A 7 -20.06 -9.78 -9.77
CA SER A 7 -18.67 -10.11 -9.40
C SER A 7 -18.27 -9.48 -8.07
N THR A 8 -17.75 -10.28 -7.13
CA THR A 8 -17.15 -9.79 -5.88
C THR A 8 -16.04 -8.79 -6.20
N PRO A 9 -16.03 -7.58 -5.62
CA PRO A 9 -14.97 -6.60 -5.82
C PRO A 9 -13.63 -7.17 -5.33
N VAL A 10 -12.57 -6.91 -6.08
CA VAL A 10 -11.25 -7.52 -5.86
C VAL A 10 -10.27 -6.44 -5.37
N PRO A 11 -10.01 -6.32 -4.06
CA PRO A 11 -9.03 -5.38 -3.55
C PRO A 11 -7.63 -5.90 -3.91
N ARG A 12 -6.89 -5.12 -4.68
CA ARG A 12 -5.47 -5.38 -5.00
C ARG A 12 -4.59 -4.50 -4.12
N LEU A 13 -3.39 -4.98 -3.77
CA LEU A 13 -2.48 -4.14 -2.99
C LEU A 13 -2.18 -2.85 -3.75
N ASP A 14 -2.36 -1.72 -3.08
CA ASP A 14 -1.94 -0.40 -3.55
C ASP A 14 -0.54 -0.13 -3.00
N HIS A 15 -0.44 -0.12 -1.67
CA HIS A 15 0.82 0.09 -0.99
C HIS A 15 0.85 -0.47 0.43
N VAL A 16 2.06 -0.63 0.92
CA VAL A 16 2.35 -0.92 2.32
C VAL A 16 2.84 0.36 2.97
N MET A 17 2.18 0.79 4.03
CA MET A 17 2.60 1.94 4.84
C MET A 17 3.53 1.45 5.94
N VAL A 18 4.69 2.11 6.10
CA VAL A 18 5.63 1.84 7.19
C VAL A 18 6.03 3.15 7.85
N LEU A 19 5.83 3.26 9.16
CA LEU A 19 6.28 4.42 9.94
C LEU A 19 7.66 4.14 10.53
N LEU A 20 8.64 4.92 10.09
CA LEU A 20 10.03 4.83 10.50
C LEU A 20 10.34 5.91 11.54
N ASP A 21 11.40 5.69 12.32
CA ASP A 21 12.01 6.79 13.04
C ASP A 21 12.76 7.74 12.08
N ALA A 22 13.06 8.95 12.56
CA ALA A 22 13.65 10.00 11.75
C ALA A 22 15.07 9.66 11.25
N GLU A 23 15.83 8.85 11.99
CA GLU A 23 17.18 8.43 11.60
C GLU A 23 17.11 7.45 10.43
N THR A 24 16.25 6.44 10.55
CA THR A 24 15.99 5.43 9.53
C THR A 24 15.42 6.08 8.25
N HIS A 25 14.42 6.97 8.37
CA HIS A 25 13.89 7.71 7.23
C HIS A 25 14.97 8.58 6.57
N ARG A 26 15.79 9.26 7.39
CA ARG A 26 17.09 9.86 7.09
C ARG A 26 17.89 9.04 6.07
N ALA A 27 18.33 7.88 6.54
CA ALA A 27 19.21 6.98 5.81
C ALA A 27 18.59 6.48 4.50
N VAL A 28 17.28 6.20 4.48
CA VAL A 28 16.57 5.82 3.24
C VAL A 28 16.60 6.95 2.22
N GLU A 29 16.25 8.19 2.63
CA GLU A 29 16.22 9.35 1.72
C GLU A 29 17.62 9.69 1.14
N GLU A 30 18.68 9.48 1.92
CA GLU A 30 20.06 9.75 1.50
C GLU A 30 20.67 8.62 0.64
N THR A 31 20.00 7.47 0.53
CA THR A 31 20.52 6.33 -0.24
C THR A 31 20.23 6.48 -1.74
N ALA A 32 21.25 6.81 -2.51
CA ALA A 32 21.17 6.95 -3.96
C ALA A 32 20.71 5.67 -4.67
N PHE A 33 21.10 4.48 -4.16
CA PHE A 33 20.76 3.20 -4.77
C PHE A 33 19.24 3.03 -5.00
N LEU A 34 18.41 3.50 -4.06
CA LEU A 34 16.96 3.34 -4.17
C LEU A 34 16.39 4.08 -5.38
N ALA A 35 16.85 5.32 -5.61
CA ALA A 35 16.41 6.16 -6.72
C ALA A 35 17.06 5.79 -8.05
N GLU A 36 18.31 5.36 -8.03
CA GLU A 36 19.09 5.10 -9.25
C GLU A 36 18.87 3.69 -9.79
N ARG A 37 18.66 2.70 -8.91
CA ARG A 37 18.68 1.28 -9.27
C ARG A 37 17.44 0.52 -8.82
N PHE A 38 16.92 0.81 -7.63
CA PHE A 38 15.92 -0.06 -7.03
C PHE A 38 14.51 0.15 -7.55
N GLY A 39 13.94 1.34 -7.41
CA GLY A 39 12.53 1.59 -7.74
C GLY A 39 12.28 3.04 -8.17
N ARG A 40 11.07 3.33 -8.61
CA ARG A 40 10.66 4.70 -8.94
C ARG A 40 10.35 5.44 -7.63
N ILE A 41 11.11 6.49 -7.36
CA ILE A 41 11.00 7.23 -6.09
C ILE A 41 10.08 8.44 -6.23
N LYS A 42 9.22 8.63 -5.24
CA LYS A 42 8.43 9.86 -5.08
C LYS A 42 8.43 10.34 -3.65
N VAL A 43 9.01 11.51 -3.43
CA VAL A 43 8.74 12.28 -2.23
C VAL A 43 7.37 12.93 -2.39
N LYS A 44 6.47 12.66 -1.45
CA LYS A 44 5.13 13.24 -1.38
C LYS A 44 5.06 14.09 -0.13
N LYS A 45 4.84 15.39 -0.32
CA LYS A 45 4.39 16.30 0.73
C LYS A 45 2.90 16.49 0.51
N ALA A 46 2.10 16.13 1.49
CA ALA A 46 0.65 16.24 1.40
C ALA A 46 0.11 16.92 2.64
N ASP A 47 -0.95 17.69 2.43
CA ASP A 47 -1.85 18.16 3.47
C ASP A 47 -3.19 17.46 3.22
N SER A 48 -3.60 16.60 4.13
CA SER A 48 -4.86 15.86 4.01
C SER A 48 -5.78 16.17 5.19
N SER A 49 -7.09 16.19 4.93
CA SER A 49 -8.09 16.38 5.97
C SER A 49 -8.05 15.29 7.06
N VAL A 50 -7.50 14.11 6.75
CA VAL A 50 -7.45 12.95 7.64
C VAL A 50 -6.15 12.91 8.46
N ALA A 51 -5.01 13.20 7.85
CA ALA A 51 -3.69 13.01 8.45
C ALA A 51 -2.86 14.32 8.56
N GLY A 52 -3.47 15.48 8.33
CA GLY A 52 -2.79 16.78 8.33
C GLY A 52 -1.62 16.83 7.34
N GLN A 53 -0.58 17.60 7.69
CA GLN A 53 0.65 17.71 6.90
C GLN A 53 1.60 16.56 7.20
N TYR A 54 2.01 15.84 6.16
CA TYR A 54 2.99 14.78 6.25
C TYR A 54 3.91 14.73 5.02
N SER A 55 5.08 14.13 5.22
CA SER A 55 6.01 13.80 4.15
C SER A 55 6.20 12.29 4.11
N THR A 56 6.12 11.72 2.92
CA THR A 56 6.40 10.32 2.67
C THR A 56 7.38 10.13 1.53
N LEU A 57 8.10 9.02 1.58
CA LEU A 57 8.91 8.51 0.49
C LEU A 57 8.25 7.24 -0.05
N GLY A 58 7.70 7.30 -1.26
CA GLY A 58 7.20 6.14 -1.98
C GLY A 58 8.31 5.49 -2.79
N VAL A 59 8.52 4.19 -2.62
CA VAL A 59 9.37 3.34 -3.46
C VAL A 59 8.49 2.42 -4.29
N ALA A 60 8.28 2.78 -5.55
CA ALA A 60 7.30 2.13 -6.41
C ALA A 60 7.94 1.12 -7.37
N GLY A 61 7.30 -0.05 -7.44
CA GLY A 61 7.44 -1.01 -8.54
C GLY A 61 6.53 -0.62 -9.70
N ASN A 62 5.99 -1.59 -10.42
CA ASN A 62 5.10 -1.45 -11.56
C ASN A 62 3.68 -1.07 -11.14
N SER A 63 3.13 -1.75 -10.13
CA SER A 63 1.74 -1.63 -9.69
C SER A 63 1.59 -1.38 -8.19
N THR A 64 2.64 -1.55 -7.40
CA THR A 64 2.61 -1.42 -5.93
C THR A 64 3.76 -0.53 -5.45
N LEU A 65 3.66 -0.01 -4.23
CA LEU A 65 4.76 0.72 -3.61
C LEU A 65 4.86 0.48 -2.11
N VAL A 66 6.07 0.67 -1.58
CA VAL A 66 6.28 0.83 -0.13
C VAL A 66 6.25 2.33 0.16
N GLU A 67 5.32 2.79 1.00
CA GLU A 67 5.22 4.19 1.43
C GLU A 67 5.82 4.34 2.84
N LEU A 68 6.94 5.04 2.91
CA LEU A 68 7.70 5.24 4.14
C LEU A 68 7.40 6.61 4.73
N PHE A 69 7.09 6.64 6.02
CA PHE A 69 6.73 7.86 6.76
C PHE A 69 7.82 8.18 7.78
N GLY A 70 8.37 9.39 7.73
CA GLY A 70 9.46 9.82 8.62
C GLY A 70 9.03 10.55 9.89
N ALA A 71 7.73 10.83 10.04
CA ALA A 71 7.17 11.50 11.19
C ALA A 71 5.93 10.75 11.70
N ALA A 72 5.61 10.93 12.99
CA ALA A 72 4.35 10.48 13.53
C ALA A 72 3.21 11.17 12.78
N LEU A 73 2.29 10.37 12.22
CA LEU A 73 1.05 10.89 11.67
C LEU A 73 0.13 11.34 12.83
N PRO A 74 -0.61 12.43 12.68
CA PRO A 74 -1.67 12.79 13.60
C PRO A 74 -2.72 11.67 13.61
N SER A 75 -2.87 10.97 14.73
CA SER A 75 -3.86 9.93 14.94
C SER A 75 -4.18 9.83 16.43
N GLU A 76 -5.40 9.40 16.77
CA GLU A 76 -5.81 9.13 18.15
C GLU A 76 -4.94 8.04 18.81
N ALA A 77 -4.29 7.20 17.99
CA ALA A 77 -3.31 6.21 18.41
C ALA A 77 -2.03 6.29 17.56
N PRO A 78 -0.83 6.14 18.15
CA PRO A 78 0.41 6.19 17.40
C PRO A 78 0.45 5.08 16.34
N LEU A 79 0.40 5.47 15.06
CA LEU A 79 0.49 4.54 13.96
C LEU A 79 1.89 3.90 13.88
N SER A 80 1.96 2.75 13.23
CA SER A 80 3.18 1.98 12.99
C SER A 80 3.31 1.52 11.54
N GLY A 81 2.19 1.40 10.84
CA GLY A 81 2.15 1.05 9.44
C GLY A 81 0.72 0.72 9.02
N GLY A 82 0.58 -0.02 7.94
CA GLY A 82 -0.71 -0.46 7.47
C GLY A 82 -0.67 -1.00 6.04
N LEU A 83 -1.82 -1.47 5.60
CA LEU A 83 -2.06 -1.95 4.25
C LEU A 83 -3.13 -1.08 3.60
N VAL A 84 -2.86 -0.67 2.38
CA VAL A 84 -3.84 0.01 1.54
C VAL A 84 -4.07 -0.83 0.30
N PHE A 85 -5.32 -1.09 0.01
CA PHE A 85 -5.77 -1.78 -1.18
C PHE A 85 -6.55 -0.83 -2.08
N SER A 86 -6.47 -1.06 -3.38
CA SER A 86 -7.25 -0.35 -4.38
C SER A 86 -8.15 -1.32 -5.14
N PHE A 87 -9.36 -0.85 -5.43
CA PHE A 87 -10.23 -1.44 -6.43
C PHE A 87 -10.00 -0.77 -7.77
N GLU A 88 -9.78 -1.56 -8.81
CA GLU A 88 -9.52 -1.05 -10.16
C GLU A 88 -10.80 -0.96 -10.98
N GLU A 89 -11.82 -1.75 -10.67
CA GLU A 89 -13.09 -1.74 -11.40
C GLU A 89 -14.04 -0.66 -10.85
N PRO A 90 -14.57 0.23 -11.71
CA PRO A 90 -15.53 1.25 -11.29
C PRO A 90 -16.77 0.66 -10.61
N GLY A 91 -17.18 1.26 -9.49
CA GLY A 91 -18.32 0.81 -8.68
C GLY A 91 -18.00 -0.28 -7.66
N SER A 92 -16.73 -0.62 -7.47
CA SER A 92 -16.31 -1.65 -6.51
C SER A 92 -16.45 -1.19 -5.05
N SER A 93 -16.20 0.07 -4.73
CA SER A 93 -16.35 0.64 -3.40
C SER A 93 -17.77 0.53 -2.84
N PRO A 94 -18.84 0.94 -3.55
CA PRO A 94 -20.20 0.69 -3.06
C PRO A 94 -20.53 -0.79 -2.94
N ALA A 95 -20.05 -1.65 -3.84
CA ALA A 95 -20.23 -3.10 -3.73
C ALA A 95 -19.49 -3.68 -2.51
N ALA A 96 -18.29 -3.19 -2.22
CA ALA A 96 -17.48 -3.61 -1.09
C ALA A 96 -18.12 -3.21 0.24
N ARG A 97 -18.67 -1.99 0.33
CA ARG A 97 -19.45 -1.55 1.49
C ARG A 97 -20.65 -2.45 1.75
N ALA A 98 -21.42 -2.81 0.72
CA ALA A 98 -22.55 -3.72 0.87
C ALA A 98 -22.12 -5.11 1.41
N LEU A 99 -20.93 -5.60 1.03
CA LEU A 99 -20.39 -6.85 1.57
C LEU A 99 -19.94 -6.71 3.04
N LEU A 100 -19.35 -5.57 3.41
CA LEU A 100 -18.94 -5.28 4.79
C LEU A 100 -20.15 -5.03 5.71
N ASP A 101 -21.19 -4.35 5.23
CA ASP A 101 -22.45 -4.13 5.96
C ASP A 101 -23.15 -5.45 6.32
N ALA A 102 -22.93 -6.50 5.52
CA ALA A 102 -23.42 -7.85 5.80
C ALA A 102 -22.57 -8.61 6.84
N GLN A 103 -21.44 -8.06 7.28
CA GLN A 103 -20.58 -8.62 8.33
C GLN A 103 -20.82 -7.91 9.66
N GLU A 104 -21.53 -8.55 10.60
CA GLU A 104 -21.81 -7.97 11.92
C GLU A 104 -20.54 -7.64 12.74
N SER A 105 -19.42 -8.29 12.43
CA SER A 105 -18.16 -8.19 13.18
C SER A 105 -17.18 -7.14 12.64
N VAL A 106 -17.48 -6.48 11.52
CA VAL A 106 -16.56 -5.55 10.86
C VAL A 106 -17.12 -4.14 10.88
N GLY A 107 -16.53 -3.29 11.73
CA GLY A 107 -16.78 -1.85 11.69
C GLY A 107 -15.94 -1.17 10.60
N TYR A 108 -16.48 -0.12 9.98
CA TYR A 108 -15.71 0.72 9.06
C TYR A 108 -16.28 2.14 8.96
N HIS A 109 -15.46 3.07 8.48
CA HIS A 109 -15.85 4.42 8.07
C HIS A 109 -15.68 4.58 6.56
N HIS A 110 -16.59 5.30 5.92
CA HIS A 110 -16.48 5.64 4.50
C HIS A 110 -16.52 7.15 4.27
N ASP A 111 -15.63 7.62 3.42
CA ASP A 111 -15.58 9.03 2.98
C ASP A 111 -15.26 9.15 1.48
N LEU A 112 -15.76 10.20 0.84
CA LEU A 112 -15.29 10.63 -0.47
C LEU A 112 -14.22 11.69 -0.27
N VAL A 113 -12.96 11.25 -0.27
CA VAL A 113 -11.82 12.14 -0.03
C VAL A 113 -11.66 13.06 -1.23
N ARG A 114 -11.46 14.36 -0.96
CA ARG A 114 -11.21 15.39 -1.98
C ARG A 114 -9.79 15.91 -1.87
N ARG A 115 -9.21 16.34 -3.00
CA ARG A 115 -7.84 16.87 -3.07
C ARG A 115 -7.78 18.11 -3.95
N VAL A 116 -7.00 19.10 -3.53
CA VAL A 116 -6.63 20.23 -4.39
C VAL A 116 -5.71 19.74 -5.51
N VAL A 117 -6.07 20.04 -6.75
CA VAL A 117 -5.31 19.66 -7.95
C VAL A 117 -4.91 20.94 -8.68
N ASP A 118 -3.64 21.05 -9.06
CA ASP A 118 -3.14 22.21 -9.79
C ASP A 118 -3.95 22.41 -11.08
N GLY A 119 -4.39 23.65 -11.33
CA GLY A 119 -5.22 24.00 -12.47
C GLY A 119 -6.74 23.83 -12.26
N HIS A 120 -7.18 23.46 -11.05
CA HIS A 120 -8.59 23.40 -10.67
C HIS A 120 -8.90 24.37 -9.52
N ASP A 121 -9.97 25.15 -9.65
CA ASP A 121 -10.40 26.12 -8.64
C ASP A 121 -11.03 25.46 -7.39
N GLU A 122 -11.58 24.25 -7.54
CA GLU A 122 -12.22 23.49 -6.47
C GLU A 122 -11.52 22.13 -6.24
N PRO A 123 -11.43 21.65 -4.97
CA PRO A 123 -10.93 20.31 -4.66
C PRO A 123 -11.70 19.23 -5.44
N GLN A 124 -10.95 18.43 -6.20
CA GLN A 124 -11.50 17.34 -7.00
C GLN A 124 -11.78 16.12 -6.12
N PRO A 125 -12.85 15.34 -6.40
CA PRO A 125 -13.05 14.04 -5.76
C PRO A 125 -11.87 13.15 -6.12
N TRP A 126 -11.16 12.62 -5.12
CA TRP A 126 -9.91 11.88 -5.30
C TRP A 126 -10.14 10.37 -5.26
N TYR A 127 -10.69 9.86 -4.16
CA TYR A 127 -11.05 8.45 -4.03
C TYR A 127 -12.19 8.25 -3.03
N HIS A 128 -12.94 7.17 -3.23
CA HIS A 128 -13.78 6.60 -2.18
C HIS A 128 -12.89 5.83 -1.22
N LEU A 129 -12.89 6.21 0.05
CA LEU A 129 -12.14 5.56 1.11
C LEU A 129 -13.07 4.68 1.95
N ILE A 130 -12.61 3.47 2.27
CA ILE A 130 -13.17 2.62 3.31
C ILE A 130 -12.04 2.37 4.32
N SER A 131 -12.19 2.93 5.52
CA SER A 131 -11.28 2.76 6.65
C SER A 131 -11.84 1.68 7.57
N VAL A 132 -11.20 0.52 7.63
CA VAL A 132 -11.65 -0.60 8.47
C VAL A 132 -11.25 -0.36 9.92
N ASP A 133 -12.20 -0.57 10.84
CA ASP A 133 -11.95 -0.53 12.28
C ASP A 133 -11.31 -1.85 12.75
N LEU A 134 -10.01 -1.81 13.06
CA LEU A 134 -9.28 -2.94 13.64
C LEU A 134 -9.21 -2.89 15.18
N GLY A 135 -10.12 -2.16 15.82
CA GLY A 135 -10.25 -2.01 17.27
C GLY A 135 -9.61 -0.75 17.85
N GLN A 136 -9.88 -0.49 19.12
CA GLN A 136 -9.39 0.68 19.85
C GLN A 136 -7.87 0.73 19.94
N ALA A 137 -7.30 1.93 19.89
CA ALA A 137 -5.85 2.16 19.99
C ALA A 137 -5.02 1.37 18.95
N ASN A 138 -5.52 1.29 17.72
CA ASN A 138 -4.93 0.48 16.66
C ASN A 138 -3.74 1.17 15.97
N PRO A 139 -2.55 0.55 15.99
CA PRO A 139 -1.36 1.12 15.36
C PRO A 139 -1.24 0.75 13.87
N LEU A 140 -2.15 -0.04 13.30
CA LEU A 140 -2.09 -0.50 11.91
C LEU A 140 -3.29 -0.05 11.10
N LEU A 141 -3.10 0.54 9.93
CA LEU A 141 -4.23 0.88 9.05
C LEU A 141 -4.60 -0.29 8.13
N LEU A 142 -5.89 -0.45 7.85
CA LEU A 142 -6.40 -1.24 6.73
C LEU A 142 -7.39 -0.38 5.94
N PHE A 143 -6.94 0.13 4.79
CA PHE A 143 -7.76 0.93 3.90
C PHE A 143 -8.06 0.19 2.61
N LEU A 144 -9.29 0.35 2.13
CA LEU A 144 -9.70 -0.01 0.77
C LEU A 144 -10.09 1.28 0.06
N ASN A 145 -9.58 1.51 -1.14
CA ASN A 145 -9.88 2.70 -1.90
C ASN A 145 -10.38 2.37 -3.32
N GLU A 146 -11.14 3.29 -3.91
CA GLU A 146 -11.41 3.29 -5.34
C GLU A 146 -11.15 4.71 -5.83
N VAL A 147 -10.16 4.89 -6.70
CA VAL A 147 -9.85 6.18 -7.32
C VAL A 147 -11.03 6.63 -8.17
N THR A 148 -11.36 7.91 -8.15
CA THR A 148 -12.44 8.43 -9.00
C THR A 148 -11.99 8.53 -10.46
N PRO A 149 -12.88 8.28 -11.44
CA PRO A 149 -12.54 8.45 -12.84
C PRO A 149 -12.06 9.87 -13.18
N GLU A 150 -12.61 10.90 -12.53
CA GLU A 150 -12.27 12.31 -12.75
C GLU A 150 -10.82 12.60 -12.34
N TYR A 151 -10.40 12.11 -11.15
CA TYR A 151 -9.03 12.29 -10.70
C TYR A 151 -8.06 11.45 -11.50
N TYR A 152 -8.42 10.20 -11.82
CA TYR A 152 -7.59 9.33 -12.63
C TYR A 152 -7.29 9.95 -14.00
N ALA A 153 -8.31 10.54 -14.64
CA ALA A 153 -8.15 11.25 -15.91
C ALA A 153 -7.32 12.53 -15.77
N SER A 154 -7.43 13.28 -14.67
CA SER A 154 -6.66 14.51 -14.46
C SER A 154 -5.15 14.26 -14.31
N LEU A 155 -4.75 13.05 -13.90
CA LEU A 155 -3.35 12.60 -13.92
C LEU A 155 -2.83 12.31 -15.34
N GLY A 156 -3.71 12.22 -16.33
CA GLY A 156 -3.37 11.74 -17.69
C GLY A 156 -3.27 10.21 -17.79
N ALA A 157 -3.69 9.47 -16.77
CA ALA A 157 -3.73 8.01 -16.81
C ALA A 157 -4.86 7.53 -17.74
N GLN A 158 -4.59 6.48 -18.51
CA GLN A 158 -5.56 5.91 -19.44
C GLN A 158 -6.34 4.77 -18.77
N ALA A 159 -7.67 4.83 -18.86
CA ALA A 159 -8.53 3.75 -18.37
C ALA A 159 -8.39 2.51 -19.26
N GLY A 160 -8.37 1.34 -18.64
CA GLY A 160 -8.35 0.06 -19.32
C GLY A 160 -9.74 -0.38 -19.84
N PRO A 161 -9.84 -1.60 -20.41
CA PRO A 161 -11.10 -2.18 -20.82
C PRO A 161 -12.15 -2.15 -19.71
N GLY A 162 -13.40 -1.81 -20.05
CA GLY A 162 -14.48 -1.70 -19.06
C GLY A 162 -14.38 -0.48 -18.13
N GLY A 163 -13.46 0.45 -18.39
CA GLY A 163 -13.23 1.63 -17.53
C GLY A 163 -12.32 1.35 -16.34
N ALA A 164 -11.61 0.22 -16.32
CA ALA A 164 -10.72 -0.15 -15.22
C ALA A 164 -9.62 0.92 -14.99
N LEU A 165 -9.49 1.36 -13.75
CA LEU A 165 -8.54 2.36 -13.27
C LEU A 165 -7.33 1.66 -12.67
N ARG A 166 -6.51 1.06 -13.55
CA ARG A 166 -5.43 0.16 -13.15
C ARG A 166 -4.30 0.87 -12.43
N ARG A 167 -3.73 0.21 -11.43
CA ARG A 167 -2.69 0.79 -10.60
C ARG A 167 -1.38 1.03 -11.36
N ASP A 168 -1.06 0.18 -12.32
CA ASP A 168 0.11 0.33 -13.21
C ASP A 168 0.08 1.65 -14.00
N SER A 169 -1.05 1.93 -14.61
CA SER A 169 -1.31 3.08 -15.46
C SER A 169 -1.41 4.35 -14.62
N TYR A 170 -1.94 4.26 -13.40
CA TYR A 170 -1.85 5.34 -12.41
C TYR A 170 -0.39 5.66 -12.07
N LEU A 171 0.45 4.66 -11.75
CA LEU A 171 1.84 4.90 -11.37
C LEU A 171 2.65 5.48 -12.53
N ASP A 172 2.45 4.98 -13.75
CA ASP A 172 3.08 5.51 -14.95
C ASP A 172 2.72 6.97 -15.19
N ALA A 173 1.48 7.37 -14.94
CA ALA A 173 1.05 8.76 -15.08
C ALA A 173 1.67 9.68 -14.01
N VAL A 174 1.81 9.19 -12.77
CA VAL A 174 2.30 10.00 -11.64
C VAL A 174 3.83 10.05 -11.58
N LEU A 175 4.51 8.97 -11.97
CA LEU A 175 5.95 8.78 -11.79
C LEU A 175 6.73 8.76 -13.11
N GLY A 176 6.02 8.69 -14.24
CA GLY A 176 6.61 8.33 -15.52
C GLY A 176 6.83 6.83 -15.64
N ARG A 177 6.98 6.38 -16.89
CA ARG A 177 7.30 4.98 -17.19
C ARG A 177 8.73 4.65 -16.76
N PRO A 178 9.01 3.41 -16.32
CA PRO A 178 10.38 2.98 -16.04
C PRO A 178 11.30 3.19 -17.26
N ALA A 179 12.51 3.73 -17.02
CA ALA A 179 13.55 3.80 -18.05
C ALA A 179 14.13 2.40 -18.34
N ALA A 180 14.80 2.19 -19.48
CA ALA A 180 15.47 0.94 -19.80
C ALA A 180 17.00 1.05 -19.58
N PRO A 181 17.68 0.04 -18.97
CA PRO A 181 17.09 -1.12 -18.30
C PRO A 181 16.23 -0.68 -17.10
N GLY A 182 15.15 -1.44 -16.84
CA GLY A 182 14.15 -1.15 -15.81
C GLY A 182 14.75 -1.00 -14.40
N SER A 183 13.97 -0.44 -13.47
CA SER A 183 14.27 -0.53 -12.04
C SER A 183 14.19 -1.99 -11.56
N LEU A 184 14.95 -2.34 -10.51
CA LEU A 184 14.96 -3.71 -9.95
C LEU A 184 13.61 -4.15 -9.39
N LEU A 185 12.93 -3.28 -8.65
CA LEU A 185 11.66 -3.60 -8.00
C LEU A 185 10.56 -3.76 -9.06
N ARG A 186 10.01 -4.96 -9.16
CA ARG A 186 8.78 -5.21 -9.91
C ARG A 186 7.58 -4.87 -9.08
N ASP A 187 7.34 -5.53 -7.95
CA ASP A 187 6.17 -5.30 -7.11
C ASP A 187 6.35 -5.96 -5.73
N ILE A 188 5.42 -5.69 -4.81
CA ILE A 188 5.33 -6.36 -3.50
C ILE A 188 4.65 -7.71 -3.68
N ALA A 189 5.32 -8.78 -3.26
CA ALA A 189 4.83 -10.15 -3.36
C ALA A 189 4.16 -10.65 -2.07
N ALA A 190 4.65 -10.20 -0.91
CA ALA A 190 4.07 -10.54 0.39
C ALA A 190 4.38 -9.49 1.46
N VAL A 191 3.59 -9.49 2.53
CA VAL A 191 3.81 -8.63 3.71
C VAL A 191 3.65 -9.47 4.96
N THR A 192 4.54 -9.30 5.94
CA THR A 192 4.37 -9.90 7.27
C THR A 192 4.03 -8.83 8.30
N LEU A 193 2.96 -9.04 9.03
CA LEU A 193 2.52 -8.21 10.14
C LEU A 193 2.79 -8.91 11.47
N LEU A 194 3.33 -8.18 12.45
CA LEU A 194 3.29 -8.59 13.86
C LEU A 194 2.00 -8.02 14.45
N VAL A 195 1.09 -8.89 14.89
CA VAL A 195 -0.25 -8.50 15.34
C VAL A 195 -0.69 -9.25 16.59
N GLY A 196 -1.56 -8.63 17.38
CA GLY A 196 -2.28 -9.33 18.45
C GLY A 196 -3.37 -10.25 17.89
N PRO A 197 -3.86 -11.22 18.68
CA PRO A 197 -4.88 -12.18 18.23
C PRO A 197 -6.20 -11.51 17.81
N GLU A 198 -6.61 -10.45 18.51
CA GLU A 198 -7.82 -9.69 18.16
C GLU A 198 -7.69 -9.02 16.79
N ARG A 199 -6.54 -8.40 16.50
CA ARG A 199 -6.29 -7.74 15.22
C ARG A 199 -6.13 -8.70 14.07
N ALA A 200 -5.46 -9.83 14.28
CA ALA A 200 -5.41 -10.90 13.31
C ALA A 200 -6.82 -11.37 12.91
N ALA A 201 -7.71 -11.55 13.89
CA ALA A 201 -9.10 -11.92 13.64
C ALA A 201 -9.87 -10.83 12.87
N LYS A 202 -9.72 -9.55 13.24
CA LYS A 202 -10.38 -8.43 12.55
C LYS A 202 -9.89 -8.23 11.12
N LEU A 203 -8.58 -8.31 10.88
CA LEU A 203 -7.99 -8.28 9.53
C LEU A 203 -8.54 -9.42 8.67
N THR A 204 -8.59 -10.64 9.22
CA THR A 204 -9.12 -11.81 8.53
C THR A 204 -10.61 -11.62 8.19
N ALA A 205 -11.42 -11.19 9.16
CA ALA A 205 -12.85 -10.96 8.97
C ALA A 205 -13.14 -9.86 7.95
N ALA A 206 -12.35 -8.78 7.94
CA ALA A 206 -12.52 -7.68 7.00
C ALA A 206 -12.15 -8.06 5.55
N LEU A 207 -11.16 -8.94 5.37
CA LEU A 207 -10.69 -9.34 4.04
C LEU A 207 -11.43 -10.56 3.47
N ALA A 208 -12.00 -11.41 4.32
CA ALA A 208 -12.71 -12.63 3.91
C ALA A 208 -13.83 -12.42 2.87
N PRO A 209 -14.69 -11.38 2.96
CA PRO A 209 -15.73 -11.11 1.95
C PRO A 209 -15.19 -10.89 0.55
N PHE A 210 -13.91 -10.52 0.43
CA PHE A 210 -13.23 -10.26 -0.82
C PHE A 210 -12.41 -11.46 -1.33
N GLY A 211 -12.63 -12.65 -0.78
CA GLY A 211 -12.00 -13.90 -1.24
C GLY A 211 -10.63 -14.18 -0.65
N TRP A 212 -10.23 -13.48 0.42
CA TRP A 212 -9.02 -13.81 1.17
C TRP A 212 -9.23 -15.05 2.02
N VAL A 213 -8.29 -16.00 1.94
CA VAL A 213 -8.42 -17.31 2.60
C VAL A 213 -7.27 -17.52 3.58
N PRO A 214 -7.56 -17.85 4.86
CA PRO A 214 -6.53 -18.22 5.81
C PRO A 214 -5.87 -19.56 5.45
N ARG A 215 -4.54 -19.62 5.52
CA ARG A 215 -3.70 -20.80 5.32
C ARG A 215 -2.60 -20.83 6.38
N GLY A 216 -2.86 -21.53 7.48
CA GLY A 216 -1.93 -21.54 8.62
C GLY A 216 -1.84 -20.14 9.24
N THR A 217 -0.64 -19.54 9.20
CA THR A 217 -0.41 -18.18 9.70
C THR A 217 -0.65 -17.09 8.65
N ASP A 218 -1.04 -17.46 7.43
CA ASP A 218 -1.07 -16.51 6.32
C ASP A 218 -2.50 -16.27 5.83
N LEU A 219 -2.78 -15.07 5.33
CA LEU A 219 -3.96 -14.75 4.52
C LEU A 219 -3.52 -14.68 3.06
N VAL A 220 -4.09 -15.55 2.23
CA VAL A 220 -3.78 -15.59 0.79
C VAL A 220 -4.90 -14.93 0.01
N GLY A 221 -4.55 -13.91 -0.76
CA GLY A 221 -5.47 -13.12 -1.55
C GLY A 221 -5.04 -12.97 -3.01
N PRO A 222 -5.73 -12.09 -3.76
CA PRO A 222 -5.45 -11.82 -5.17
C PRO A 222 -4.06 -11.20 -5.38
N GLY A 223 -3.07 -12.02 -5.68
CA GLY A 223 -1.70 -11.57 -6.00
C GLY A 223 -0.86 -11.13 -4.80
N LEU A 224 -1.30 -11.42 -3.56
CA LEU A 224 -0.56 -11.08 -2.35
C LEU A 224 -0.76 -12.15 -1.27
N THR A 225 0.30 -12.41 -0.50
CA THR A 225 0.22 -13.15 0.78
C THR A 225 0.48 -12.21 1.95
N ILE A 226 -0.38 -12.24 2.97
CA ILE A 226 -0.17 -11.51 4.23
C ILE A 226 0.14 -12.52 5.34
N GLY A 227 1.38 -12.57 5.81
CA GLY A 227 1.75 -13.35 6.99
C GLY A 227 1.29 -12.66 8.27
N LEU A 228 0.52 -13.34 9.10
CA LEU A 228 0.08 -12.85 10.42
C LEU A 228 0.88 -13.56 11.52
N ARG A 229 1.91 -12.89 12.03
CA ARG A 229 2.66 -13.36 13.20
C ARG A 229 1.91 -12.94 14.45
N VAL A 230 1.05 -13.82 14.92
CA VAL A 230 0.20 -13.57 16.09
C VAL A 230 0.99 -13.76 17.39
N GLY A 231 0.98 -12.76 18.27
CA GLY A 231 1.69 -12.82 19.55
C GLY A 231 1.41 -11.60 20.43
N ASP A 232 2.02 -11.61 21.62
CA ASP A 232 2.07 -10.45 22.51
C ASP A 232 3.31 -9.63 22.19
N TRP A 233 3.15 -8.69 21.25
CA TRP A 233 4.26 -7.88 20.75
C TRP A 233 4.32 -6.55 21.50
N PRO A 234 5.53 -6.07 21.88
CA PRO A 234 5.68 -4.72 22.44
C PRO A 234 5.11 -3.62 21.52
N ARG A 235 5.08 -3.89 20.21
CA ARG A 235 4.48 -3.05 19.18
C ARG A 235 4.04 -3.89 17.99
N GLU A 236 2.76 -3.84 17.65
CA GLU A 236 2.25 -4.35 16.38
C GLU A 236 2.74 -3.45 15.23
N ARG A 237 3.14 -4.05 14.10
CA ARG A 237 3.77 -3.34 12.96
C ARG A 237 3.82 -4.19 11.69
N VAL A 238 4.16 -3.54 10.58
CA VAL A 238 4.76 -4.23 9.42
C VAL A 238 6.17 -4.65 9.80
N ALA A 239 6.46 -5.95 9.73
CA ALA A 239 7.77 -6.52 10.10
C ALA A 239 8.65 -6.73 8.87
N GLU A 240 8.02 -7.08 7.74
CA GLU A 240 8.70 -7.47 6.52
C GLU A 240 7.82 -7.21 5.32
N VAL A 241 8.45 -6.79 4.22
CA VAL A 241 7.87 -6.75 2.88
C VAL A 241 8.75 -7.58 1.96
N LEU A 242 8.17 -8.61 1.36
CA LEU A 242 8.80 -9.43 0.32
C LEU A 242 8.57 -8.77 -1.04
N LEU A 243 9.63 -8.60 -1.81
CA LEU A 243 9.67 -7.82 -3.04
C LEU A 243 10.06 -8.74 -4.20
N ASP A 244 9.24 -8.74 -5.25
CA ASP A 244 9.56 -9.35 -6.54
C ASP A 244 10.49 -8.43 -7.32
N LEU A 245 11.56 -8.99 -7.86
CA LEU A 245 12.58 -8.27 -8.61
C LEU A 245 12.59 -8.64 -10.09
N ASP A 246 13.07 -7.71 -10.91
CA ASP A 246 13.34 -7.96 -12.31
C ASP A 246 14.75 -8.54 -12.50
N PRO A 247 14.91 -9.85 -12.78
CA PRO A 247 16.22 -10.44 -13.02
C PRO A 247 16.93 -9.85 -14.25
N THR A 248 16.22 -9.15 -15.15
CA THR A 248 16.84 -8.48 -16.29
C THR A 248 17.50 -7.15 -15.94
N ALA A 249 17.11 -6.54 -14.82
CA ALA A 249 17.75 -5.36 -14.26
C ALA A 249 18.88 -5.70 -13.27
N TRP A 250 19.03 -6.99 -12.96
CA TRP A 250 20.04 -7.51 -12.03
C TRP A 250 21.46 -7.43 -12.61
N THR A 251 22.40 -7.01 -11.78
CA THR A 251 23.83 -6.90 -12.11
C THR A 251 24.68 -7.29 -10.90
N ASP A 252 25.96 -7.62 -11.15
CA ASP A 252 26.88 -8.10 -10.11
C ASP A 252 27.27 -7.05 -9.06
N ASP A 253 26.94 -5.77 -9.28
CA ASP A 253 27.17 -4.65 -8.34
C ASP A 253 26.00 -4.41 -7.38
N ILE A 254 24.95 -5.24 -7.43
CA ILE A 254 23.86 -5.18 -6.45
C ILE A 254 24.40 -5.65 -5.09
N PRO A 255 24.25 -4.85 -4.03
CA PRO A 255 24.70 -5.23 -2.71
C PRO A 255 23.88 -6.41 -2.19
N ALA A 256 24.49 -7.27 -1.37
CA ALA A 256 23.75 -8.33 -0.67
C ALA A 256 22.73 -7.74 0.32
N GLU A 257 23.07 -6.62 0.95
CA GLU A 257 22.21 -5.90 1.88
C GLU A 257 22.46 -4.39 1.86
N LEU A 258 21.41 -3.62 2.17
CA LEU A 258 21.46 -2.19 2.42
C LEU A 258 20.84 -1.91 3.79
N ASP A 259 21.63 -1.39 4.72
CA ASP A 259 21.16 -0.97 6.04
C ASP A 259 20.73 0.50 6.02
N PHE A 260 19.54 0.75 6.56
CA PHE A 260 18.98 2.09 6.73
C PHE A 260 18.86 2.38 8.22
N GLY A 261 19.99 2.64 8.87
CA GLY A 261 20.03 2.82 10.32
C GLY A 261 19.71 1.52 11.09
N PRO A 262 19.39 1.62 12.39
CA PRO A 262 19.29 0.45 13.26
C PRO A 262 18.00 -0.36 13.09
N ARG A 263 17.01 0.17 12.35
CA ARG A 263 15.64 -0.37 12.33
C ARG A 263 15.11 -0.82 10.98
N SER A 264 15.91 -0.67 9.93
CA SER A 264 15.50 -1.10 8.61
C SER A 264 16.67 -1.59 7.79
N ARG A 265 16.44 -2.67 7.05
CA ARG A 265 17.42 -3.24 6.13
C ARG A 265 16.73 -3.88 4.95
N LEU A 266 17.29 -3.74 3.76
CA LEU A 266 16.87 -4.40 2.54
C LEU A 266 17.89 -5.48 2.20
N VAL A 267 17.46 -6.74 2.15
CA VAL A 267 18.31 -7.90 1.87
C VAL A 267 17.93 -8.47 0.51
N PHE A 268 18.90 -8.61 -0.39
CA PHE A 268 18.70 -9.23 -1.69
C PHE A 268 19.04 -10.72 -1.59
N GLU A 269 18.03 -11.58 -1.68
CA GLU A 269 18.21 -13.03 -1.51
C GLU A 269 18.73 -13.67 -2.80
N ASP A 270 18.16 -13.27 -3.94
CA ASP A 270 18.52 -13.73 -5.27
C ASP A 270 18.06 -12.71 -6.36
N PRO A 271 18.34 -12.95 -7.65
CA PRO A 271 17.95 -12.03 -8.74
C PRO A 271 16.46 -11.75 -8.90
N THR A 272 15.59 -12.49 -8.22
CA THR A 272 14.14 -12.39 -8.31
C THR A 272 13.49 -11.94 -7.01
N THR A 273 14.23 -11.92 -5.89
CA THR A 273 13.63 -11.71 -4.57
C THR A 273 14.51 -10.85 -3.66
N ALA A 274 13.88 -9.86 -3.02
CA ALA A 274 14.45 -9.13 -1.88
C ALA A 274 13.45 -9.04 -0.72
N ARG A 275 13.97 -8.82 0.48
CA ARG A 275 13.17 -8.63 1.70
C ARG A 275 13.55 -7.32 2.37
N TRP A 276 12.56 -6.47 2.59
CA TRP A 276 12.71 -5.27 3.39
C TRP A 276 12.21 -5.53 4.80
N LEU A 277 13.13 -5.51 5.77
CA LEU A 277 12.89 -5.84 7.17
C LEU A 277 12.77 -4.57 8.01
N PHE A 278 11.87 -4.59 8.99
CA PHE A 278 11.57 -3.46 9.89
C PHE A 278 11.46 -3.93 11.36
N SER A 279 12.26 -3.35 12.26
CA SER A 279 12.39 -3.80 13.66
C SER A 279 11.95 -2.78 14.71
#